data_AF-A0A447QQS9-F1
#
_entry.id   AF-A0A447QQS9-F1
#
_cell.length_a   1.000
_cell.length_b   1.000
_cell.length_c   1.000
_cell.angle_alpha   90.00
_cell.angle_beta   90.00
_cell.angle_gamma   90.00
#
_symmetry.space_group_name_H-M   'P 1'
#
loop_
_entity.id
_entity.type
_entity.pdbx_description
1 polymer ?
#
loop_
_entity_poly.entity_id
_entity_poly.type
_entity_poly.pdbx_seq_one_letter_code
_entity_poly.pdbx_strand_id
1 'polypeptide(L)'
;MFGPGNHSTLITLFSMALGVILGGVIAVKMTHERVAQPLQEARRLLDSIGWAFILPQILAMLGLLFTSAGVGTAVAHLTQEYLAVDNRFIAGAVYAVGMALLTMVMGNAFAAFPIITAGVGIPILVLQHGGNPAVMAAIGMFSGYCGTLMTPMAANFNIVPAALLELPDRNAVIKVQVPTGVLLLTVNVFLLYFLMFL
;
A
#
# COMPACT_ATOMS: atom_id res chain seq x y z
N MET A 1 14.68 16.24 3.25
CA MET A 1 14.67 14.96 2.49
C MET A 1 16.07 14.54 2.03
N PHE A 2 16.94 15.48 1.65
CA PHE A 2 18.38 15.23 1.42
C PHE A 2 19.21 16.03 2.43
N GLY A 3 19.41 15.48 3.63
CA GLY A 3 20.24 16.07 4.68
C GLY A 3 21.41 15.15 5.04
N PRO A 4 22.53 15.69 5.55
CA PRO A 4 23.65 14.88 6.00
C PRO A 4 23.19 13.90 7.09
N GLY A 5 23.32 12.60 6.85
CA GLY A 5 22.90 11.52 7.76
C GLY A 5 21.89 10.52 7.17
N ASN A 6 21.19 10.85 6.07
CA ASN A 6 20.13 10.00 5.52
C ASN A 6 20.64 8.93 4.50
N HIS A 7 21.71 8.21 4.86
CA HIS A 7 22.37 7.25 3.97
C HIS A 7 21.44 6.11 3.53
N SER A 8 20.50 5.69 4.38
CA SER A 8 19.54 4.60 4.08
C SER A 8 18.62 4.94 2.89
N THR A 9 18.14 6.18 2.81
CA THR A 9 17.27 6.61 1.70
C THR A 9 18.04 6.71 0.38
N LEU A 10 19.30 7.14 0.43
CA LEU A 10 20.16 7.18 -0.75
C LEU A 10 20.48 5.77 -1.25
N ILE A 11 20.75 4.84 -0.34
CA ILE A 11 21.02 3.43 -0.68
C ILE A 11 19.79 2.79 -1.35
N THR A 12 18.58 3.03 -0.84
CA THR A 12 17.35 2.48 -1.46
C THR A 12 17.09 3.08 -2.84
N LEU A 13 17.23 4.40 -3.01
CA LEU A 13 17.06 5.04 -4.32
C LEU A 13 18.12 4.57 -5.34
N PHE A 14 19.37 4.46 -4.91
CA PHE A 14 20.46 4.03 -5.76
C PHE A 14 20.30 2.56 -6.18
N SER A 15 19.99 1.67 -5.25
CA SER A 15 19.73 0.25 -5.55
C SER A 15 18.53 0.06 -6.47
N MET A 16 17.45 0.83 -6.29
CA MET A 16 16.29 0.82 -7.18
C MET A 16 16.68 1.28 -8.59
N ALA A 17 17.45 2.37 -8.72
CA ALA A 17 17.92 2.88 -10.01
C ALA A 17 18.79 1.84 -10.74
N LEU A 18 19.74 1.23 -10.04
CA LEU A 18 20.60 0.16 -10.57
C LEU A 18 19.76 -1.05 -11.01
N GLY A 19 18.79 -1.47 -10.20
CA GLY A 19 17.90 -2.57 -10.51
C GLY A 19 17.07 -2.32 -11.77
N VAL A 20 16.52 -1.12 -11.93
CA VAL A 20 15.75 -0.74 -13.14
C VAL A 20 16.63 -0.74 -14.39
N ILE A 21 17.85 -0.19 -14.30
CA ILE A 21 18.79 -0.16 -15.44
C ILE A 21 19.18 -1.58 -15.84
N LEU A 22 19.61 -2.41 -14.87
CA LEU A 22 20.01 -3.80 -15.12
C LEU A 22 18.84 -4.63 -15.67
N GLY A 23 17.66 -4.49 -15.09
CA GLY A 23 16.44 -5.15 -15.56
C GLY A 23 16.10 -4.75 -17.00
N GLY A 24 16.20 -3.46 -17.33
CA GLY A 24 15.99 -2.97 -18.70
C GLY A 24 16.97 -3.55 -19.70
N VAL A 25 18.26 -3.62 -19.35
CA VAL A 25 19.30 -4.24 -20.19
C VAL A 25 19.02 -5.73 -20.40
N ILE A 26 18.68 -6.46 -19.35
CA ILE A 26 18.36 -7.89 -19.42
C ILE A 26 17.12 -8.12 -20.30
N ALA A 27 16.06 -7.32 -20.11
CA ALA A 27 14.83 -7.43 -20.90
C ALA A 27 15.09 -7.23 -22.39
N VAL A 28 15.82 -6.17 -22.77
CA VAL A 28 16.19 -5.89 -24.17
C VAL A 28 17.04 -7.04 -24.75
N LYS A 29 17.96 -7.59 -23.96
CA LYS A 29 18.79 -8.73 -24.39
C LYS A 29 17.98 -10.01 -24.59
N MET A 30 16.96 -10.25 -23.76
CA MET A 30 16.09 -11.43 -23.88
C MET A 30 15.13 -11.31 -25.06
N THR A 31 14.52 -10.14 -25.25
CA THR A 31 13.53 -9.92 -26.32
C THR A 31 14.18 -9.66 -27.68
N HIS A 32 15.48 -9.35 -27.73
CA HIS A 32 16.23 -8.97 -28.93
C HIS A 32 15.64 -7.75 -29.67
N GLU A 33 14.90 -6.92 -28.95
CA GLU A 33 14.27 -5.71 -29.49
C GLU A 33 15.23 -4.51 -29.50
N ARG A 34 14.83 -3.42 -30.15
CA ARG A 34 15.65 -2.19 -30.19
C ARG A 34 15.69 -1.52 -28.82
N VAL A 35 16.85 -0.96 -28.44
CA VAL A 35 17.06 -0.28 -27.14
C VAL A 35 16.09 0.89 -26.91
N ALA A 36 15.57 1.51 -27.98
CA ALA A 36 14.60 2.60 -27.89
C ALA A 36 13.14 2.14 -27.70
N GLN A 37 12.85 0.86 -27.91
CA GLN A 37 11.50 0.30 -27.90
C GLN A 37 10.83 0.32 -26.52
N PRO A 38 11.53 0.03 -25.40
CA PRO A 38 10.96 0.21 -24.07
C PRO A 38 10.50 1.65 -23.82
N LEU A 39 11.22 2.65 -24.33
CA LEU A 39 10.86 4.05 -24.15
C LEU A 39 9.64 4.46 -24.98
N GLN A 40 9.52 3.92 -26.20
CA GLN A 40 8.36 4.15 -27.06
C GLN A 40 7.09 3.50 -26.48
N GLU A 41 7.18 2.25 -26.03
CA GLU A 41 6.04 1.58 -25.39
C GLU A 41 5.69 2.20 -24.04
N ALA A 42 6.67 2.64 -23.24
CA ALA A 42 6.40 3.40 -22.02
C ALA A 42 5.60 4.67 -22.31
N ARG A 43 5.96 5.43 -23.35
CA ARG A 43 5.20 6.61 -23.78
C ARG A 43 3.80 6.25 -24.23
N ARG A 44 3.64 5.23 -25.08
CA ARG A 44 2.33 4.77 -25.55
C ARG A 44 1.43 4.34 -24.38
N LEU A 45 1.99 3.62 -23.41
CA LEU A 45 1.28 3.23 -22.18
C LEU A 45 0.88 4.48 -21.39
N LEU A 46 1.80 5.41 -21.15
CA LEU A 46 1.49 6.67 -20.45
C LEU A 46 0.43 7.50 -21.18
N ASP A 47 0.42 7.51 -22.51
CA ASP A 47 -0.62 8.20 -23.29
C ASP A 47 -1.98 7.48 -23.16
N SER A 48 -2.00 6.15 -23.07
CA SER A 48 -3.23 5.35 -22.96
C SER A 48 -3.84 5.29 -21.55
N ILE A 49 -3.01 5.27 -20.51
CA ILE A 49 -3.42 5.07 -19.11
C ILE A 49 -2.77 6.09 -18.15
N GLY A 50 -2.42 7.28 -18.66
CA GLY A 50 -1.74 8.32 -17.90
C GLY A 50 -2.53 8.83 -16.69
N TRP A 51 -3.85 8.87 -16.78
CA TRP A 51 -4.73 9.23 -15.65
C TRP A 51 -4.57 8.25 -14.47
N ALA A 52 -4.43 6.96 -14.77
CA ALA A 52 -4.22 5.91 -13.77
C ALA A 52 -2.79 5.99 -13.19
N PHE A 53 -1.81 6.35 -14.02
CA PHE A 53 -0.42 6.51 -13.58
C PHE A 53 -0.24 7.63 -12.53
N ILE A 54 -0.98 8.74 -12.67
CA ILE A 54 -0.90 9.89 -11.75
C ILE A 54 -1.64 9.61 -10.42
N LEU A 55 -2.62 8.69 -10.43
CA LEU A 55 -3.49 8.43 -9.28
C LEU A 55 -2.72 8.11 -7.97
N PRO A 56 -1.72 7.19 -7.92
CA PRO A 56 -1.00 6.90 -6.69
C PRO A 56 -0.23 8.11 -6.15
N GLN A 57 0.24 8.99 -7.03
CA GLN A 57 0.95 10.21 -6.65
C GLN A 57 -0.02 11.21 -5.98
N ILE A 58 -1.22 11.38 -6.52
CA ILE A 58 -2.27 12.20 -5.88
C ILE A 58 -2.69 11.59 -4.54
N LEU A 59 -2.82 10.27 -4.46
CA LEU A 59 -3.21 9.57 -3.23
C LEU A 59 -2.15 9.65 -2.14
N ALA A 60 -0.86 9.62 -2.50
CA ALA A 60 0.23 9.89 -1.58
C ALA A 60 0.17 11.34 -1.04
N MET A 61 -0.10 12.31 -1.91
CA MET A 61 -0.30 13.70 -1.50
C MET A 61 -1.52 13.86 -0.59
N LEU A 62 -2.61 13.15 -0.85
CA LEU A 62 -3.80 13.13 0.00
C LEU A 62 -3.49 12.58 1.40
N GLY A 63 -2.68 11.50 1.48
CA GLY A 63 -2.22 10.95 2.76
C GLY A 63 -1.39 11.96 3.56
N LEU A 64 -0.51 12.72 2.90
CA LEU A 64 0.23 13.82 3.52
C LEU A 64 -0.70 14.93 3.99
N LEU A 65 -1.70 15.32 3.18
CA LEU A 65 -2.70 16.32 3.54
C LEU A 65 -3.48 15.90 4.79
N PHE A 66 -3.97 14.66 4.86
CA PHE A 66 -4.68 14.16 6.05
C PHE A 66 -3.81 14.14 7.31
N THR A 67 -2.52 13.82 7.13
CA THR A 67 -1.55 13.90 8.23
C THR A 67 -1.38 15.34 8.70
N SER A 68 -1.20 16.28 7.77
CA SER A 68 -1.06 17.71 8.10
C SER A 68 -2.32 18.35 8.68
N ALA A 69 -3.50 17.87 8.27
CA ALA A 69 -4.80 18.31 8.77
C ALA A 69 -5.15 17.75 10.16
N GLY A 70 -4.32 16.87 10.73
CA GLY A 70 -4.58 16.28 12.06
C GLY A 70 -5.69 15.23 12.07
N VAL A 71 -6.04 14.63 10.92
CA VAL A 71 -7.03 13.54 10.89
C VAL A 71 -6.54 12.36 11.73
N GLY A 72 -5.25 12.06 11.67
CA GLY A 72 -4.63 11.01 12.47
C GLY A 72 -4.76 11.23 13.98
N THR A 73 -4.58 12.48 14.45
CA THR A 73 -4.69 12.79 15.89
C THR A 73 -6.15 12.75 16.36
N ALA A 74 -7.10 13.21 15.55
CA ALA A 74 -8.52 13.08 15.85
C ALA A 74 -8.95 11.61 15.97
N VAL A 75 -8.50 10.76 15.04
CA VAL A 75 -8.75 9.31 15.12
C VAL A 75 -8.07 8.69 16.34
N ALA A 76 -6.84 9.10 16.68
CA ALA A 76 -6.12 8.63 17.85
C ALA A 76 -6.84 8.95 19.17
N HIS A 77 -7.42 10.14 19.30
CA HIS A 77 -8.23 10.48 20.48
C HIS A 77 -9.45 9.57 20.61
N LEU A 78 -10.18 9.35 19.51
CA LEU A 78 -11.34 8.47 19.51
C LEU A 78 -10.96 7.01 19.80
N THR A 79 -9.86 6.52 19.25
CA THR A 79 -9.42 5.14 19.48
C THR A 79 -8.86 4.95 20.89
N GLN A 80 -8.18 5.92 21.49
CA GLN A 80 -7.77 5.81 22.88
C GLN A 80 -8.97 5.84 23.85
N GLU A 81 -10.00 6.62 23.56
CA GLU A 81 -11.16 6.77 24.44
C GLU A 81 -12.16 5.60 24.32
N TYR A 82 -12.41 5.12 23.10
CA TYR A 82 -13.40 4.06 22.84
C TYR A 82 -12.80 2.68 22.59
N LEU A 83 -11.50 2.62 22.29
CA LEU A 83 -10.81 1.43 21.79
C LEU A 83 -9.50 1.18 22.54
N ALA A 84 -9.43 1.53 23.82
CA ALA A 84 -8.35 1.08 24.71
C ALA A 84 -8.43 -0.45 24.85
N VAL A 85 -7.92 -1.16 23.84
CA VAL A 85 -7.92 -2.62 23.80
C VAL A 85 -6.72 -3.12 24.58
N ASP A 86 -6.94 -3.75 25.74
CA ASP A 86 -5.85 -4.38 26.52
C ASP A 86 -5.24 -5.61 25.81
N ASN A 87 -5.96 -6.18 24.85
CA ASN A 87 -5.54 -7.37 24.14
C ASN A 87 -4.76 -7.05 22.86
N ARG A 88 -3.46 -7.37 22.88
CA ARG A 88 -2.50 -7.26 21.76
C ARG A 88 -3.01 -7.87 20.45
N PHE A 89 -3.70 -9.02 20.51
CA PHE A 89 -4.23 -9.68 19.31
C PHE A 89 -5.36 -8.87 18.69
N ILE A 90 -6.28 -8.38 19.51
CA ILE A 90 -7.42 -7.57 19.03
C ILE A 90 -6.92 -6.24 18.49
N ALA A 91 -5.95 -5.59 19.15
CA ALA A 91 -5.32 -4.38 18.64
C ALA A 91 -4.69 -4.59 17.25
N GLY A 92 -3.95 -5.69 17.07
CA GLY A 92 -3.36 -6.05 15.78
C GLY A 92 -4.41 -6.34 14.70
N ALA A 93 -5.46 -7.08 15.06
CA ALA A 93 -6.57 -7.37 14.15
C ALA A 93 -7.33 -6.12 13.72
N VAL A 94 -7.63 -5.20 14.65
CA VAL A 94 -8.26 -3.90 14.35
C VAL A 94 -7.40 -3.11 13.38
N TYR A 95 -6.09 -3.04 13.60
CA TYR A 95 -5.20 -2.30 12.71
C TYR A 95 -5.17 -2.92 11.31
N ALA A 96 -4.98 -4.24 11.20
CA ALA A 96 -4.91 -4.92 9.90
C ALA A 96 -6.25 -4.86 9.13
N VAL A 97 -7.37 -5.10 9.81
CA VAL A 97 -8.71 -5.02 9.21
C VAL A 97 -9.07 -3.57 8.90
N GLY A 98 -8.76 -2.62 9.79
CA GLY A 98 -8.97 -1.19 9.56
C GLY A 98 -8.17 -0.68 8.35
N MET A 99 -6.91 -1.13 8.21
CA MET A 99 -6.09 -0.88 7.02
C MET A 99 -6.78 -1.38 5.75
N ALA A 100 -7.26 -2.63 5.73
CA ALA A 100 -7.93 -3.20 4.56
C ALA A 100 -9.26 -2.50 4.24
N LEU A 101 -10.11 -2.26 5.25
CA LEU A 101 -11.42 -1.62 5.09
C LEU A 101 -11.29 -0.18 4.59
N LEU A 102 -10.43 0.64 5.22
CA LEU A 102 -10.24 2.01 4.78
C LEU A 102 -9.62 2.06 3.38
N THR A 103 -8.73 1.11 3.07
CA THR A 103 -8.19 0.97 1.71
C THR A 103 -9.29 0.62 0.71
N MET A 104 -10.25 -0.24 1.07
CA MET A 104 -11.38 -0.53 0.18
C MET A 104 -12.22 0.71 -0.13
N VAL A 105 -12.40 1.62 0.84
CA VAL A 105 -13.10 2.89 0.65
C VAL A 105 -12.28 3.86 -0.21
N MET A 106 -10.99 4.00 0.08
CA MET A 106 -10.12 4.96 -0.62
C MET A 106 -9.62 4.47 -1.99
N GLY A 107 -9.69 3.16 -2.24
CA GLY A 107 -9.15 2.53 -3.45
C GLY A 107 -7.63 2.34 -3.46
N ASN A 108 -6.92 2.71 -2.39
CA ASN A 108 -5.46 2.57 -2.33
C ASN A 108 -4.88 2.55 -0.91
N ALA A 109 -3.92 1.66 -0.69
CA ALA A 109 -3.25 1.48 0.59
C ALA A 109 -2.43 2.71 1.03
N PHE A 110 -1.81 3.44 0.09
CA PHE A 110 -0.99 4.62 0.40
C PHE A 110 -1.81 5.79 0.96
N ALA A 111 -3.09 5.92 0.57
CA ALA A 111 -3.97 6.94 1.13
C ALA A 111 -4.47 6.57 2.53
N ALA A 112 -4.81 5.29 2.73
CA ALA A 112 -5.30 4.78 4.01
C ALA A 112 -4.22 4.69 5.09
N PHE A 113 -2.97 4.38 4.68
CA PHE A 113 -1.88 4.08 5.58
C PHE A 113 -1.58 5.19 6.61
N PRO A 114 -1.43 6.47 6.24
CA PRO A 114 -1.14 7.51 7.23
C PRO A 114 -2.25 7.68 8.26
N ILE A 115 -3.52 7.52 7.87
CA ILE A 115 -4.68 7.69 8.76
C ILE A 115 -4.71 6.57 9.80
N ILE A 116 -4.70 5.31 9.36
CA ILE A 116 -4.80 4.17 10.27
C ILE A 116 -3.51 4.02 11.11
N THR A 117 -2.35 4.35 10.54
CA THR A 117 -1.10 4.33 11.28
C THR A 117 -1.06 5.42 12.35
N ALA A 118 -1.46 6.65 12.03
CA ALA A 118 -1.49 7.72 13.03
C ALA A 118 -2.60 7.53 14.07
N GLY A 119 -3.75 7.00 13.66
CA GLY A 119 -4.93 6.84 14.52
C GLY A 119 -4.95 5.57 15.36
N VAL A 120 -4.38 4.46 14.87
CA VAL A 120 -4.43 3.15 15.55
C VAL A 120 -3.02 2.60 15.73
N GLY A 121 -2.23 2.51 14.66
CA GLY A 121 -0.93 1.83 14.67
C GLY A 121 0.04 2.38 15.70
N ILE A 122 0.42 3.66 15.58
CA ILE A 122 1.36 4.31 16.50
C ILE A 122 0.82 4.36 17.94
N PRO A 123 -0.37 4.91 18.22
CA PRO A 123 -0.83 5.06 19.60
C PRO A 123 -1.08 3.73 20.31
N ILE A 124 -1.68 2.74 19.64
CA ILE A 124 -2.10 1.49 20.28
C ILE A 124 -1.01 0.42 20.12
N LEU A 125 -0.54 0.13 18.90
CA LEU A 125 0.40 -0.98 18.70
C LEU A 125 1.80 -0.64 19.18
N VAL A 126 2.30 0.55 18.86
CA VAL A 126 3.68 0.94 19.18
C VAL A 126 3.77 1.52 20.60
N LEU A 127 3.02 2.59 20.89
CA LEU A 127 3.19 3.32 22.15
C LEU A 127 2.60 2.59 23.36
N GLN A 128 1.39 2.01 23.23
CA GLN A 128 0.74 1.31 24.35
C GLN A 128 1.26 -0.13 24.51
N HIS A 129 1.42 -0.88 23.42
CA HIS A 129 1.79 -2.30 23.48
C HIS A 129 3.27 -2.61 23.22
N GLY A 130 4.08 -1.59 22.89
CA GLY A 130 5.53 -1.74 22.66
C GLY A 130 5.91 -2.48 21.38
N GLY A 131 5.02 -2.52 20.39
CA GLY A 131 5.23 -3.24 19.13
C GLY A 131 6.28 -2.60 18.22
N ASN A 132 6.95 -3.42 17.41
CA ASN A 132 7.96 -2.98 16.46
C ASN A 132 7.35 -2.13 15.32
N PRO A 133 7.73 -0.85 15.16
CA PRO A 133 7.16 0.03 14.13
C PRO A 133 7.45 -0.42 12.69
N ALA A 134 8.59 -1.08 12.45
CA ALA A 134 8.96 -1.54 11.12
C ALA A 134 8.05 -2.70 10.67
N VAL A 135 7.78 -3.64 11.57
CA VAL A 135 6.86 -4.75 11.33
C VAL A 135 5.43 -4.23 11.14
N MET A 136 5.00 -3.30 12.01
CA MET A 136 3.70 -2.64 11.90
C MET A 136 3.52 -1.95 10.54
N ALA A 137 4.51 -1.20 10.08
CA ALA A 137 4.46 -0.50 8.81
C ALA A 137 4.41 -1.47 7.62
N ALA A 138 5.29 -2.48 7.61
CA ALA A 138 5.37 -3.45 6.51
C ALA A 138 4.09 -4.29 6.39
N ILE A 139 3.68 -4.95 7.46
CA ILE A 139 2.51 -5.84 7.45
C ILE A 139 1.21 -5.04 7.38
N GLY A 140 1.17 -3.83 7.97
CA GLY A 140 0.05 -2.91 7.80
C GLY A 140 -0.17 -2.52 6.35
N MET A 141 0.92 -2.19 5.63
CA MET A 141 0.83 -1.87 4.20
C MET A 141 0.38 -3.08 3.37
N PHE A 142 0.89 -4.29 3.66
CA PHE A 142 0.39 -5.53 3.02
C PHE A 142 -1.10 -5.78 3.30
N SER A 143 -1.56 -5.51 4.51
CA SER A 143 -2.99 -5.62 4.88
C SER A 143 -3.83 -4.61 4.09
N GLY A 144 -3.33 -3.39 3.89
CA GLY A 144 -3.95 -2.41 3.00
C GLY A 144 -4.08 -2.92 1.57
N TYR A 145 -3.02 -3.51 1.00
CA TYR A 145 -3.08 -4.09 -0.35
C TYR A 145 -4.07 -5.24 -0.49
N CYS A 146 -4.32 -6.02 0.57
CA CYS A 146 -5.42 -6.99 0.57
C CYS A 146 -6.76 -6.30 0.31
N GLY A 147 -6.99 -5.13 0.93
CA GLY A 147 -8.16 -4.29 0.65
C GLY A 147 -8.21 -3.78 -0.79
N THR A 148 -7.08 -3.36 -1.36
CA THR A 148 -6.99 -2.91 -2.77
C THR A 148 -7.48 -3.98 -3.75
N LEU A 149 -7.17 -5.26 -3.49
CA LEU A 149 -7.61 -6.39 -4.33
C LEU A 149 -9.13 -6.63 -4.27
N MET A 150 -9.79 -6.20 -3.19
CA MET A 150 -11.20 -6.50 -2.90
C MET A 150 -12.16 -5.35 -3.26
N THR A 151 -11.68 -4.22 -3.80
CA THR A 151 -12.50 -3.04 -4.05
C THR A 151 -12.56 -2.63 -5.53
N PRO A 152 -13.73 -2.19 -6.03
CA PRO A 152 -13.83 -1.55 -7.34
C PRO A 152 -13.14 -0.17 -7.37
N MET A 153 -12.94 0.49 -6.22
CA MET A 153 -12.32 1.82 -6.17
C MET A 153 -10.83 1.81 -6.56
N ALA A 154 -10.19 0.64 -6.55
CA ALA A 154 -8.79 0.48 -6.94
C ALA A 154 -8.64 0.48 -8.47
N ALA A 155 -8.72 1.67 -9.07
CA ALA A 155 -8.72 1.83 -10.52
C ALA A 155 -7.49 1.19 -11.19
N ASN A 156 -6.30 1.40 -10.62
CA ASN A 156 -5.03 0.93 -11.19
C ASN A 156 -4.84 -0.59 -11.11
N PHE A 157 -5.54 -1.26 -10.20
CA PHE A 157 -5.39 -2.69 -9.96
C PHE A 157 -6.52 -3.49 -10.60
N ASN A 158 -7.76 -2.99 -10.52
CA ASN A 158 -8.94 -3.78 -10.83
C ASN A 158 -9.69 -3.26 -12.06
N ILE A 159 -9.78 -1.94 -12.25
CA ILE A 159 -10.54 -1.36 -13.37
C ILE A 159 -9.72 -1.29 -14.66
N VAL A 160 -8.50 -0.75 -14.59
CA VAL A 160 -7.67 -0.51 -15.78
C VAL A 160 -7.30 -1.82 -16.48
N PRO A 161 -6.80 -2.87 -15.78
CA PRO A 161 -6.49 -4.13 -16.45
C PRO A 161 -7.74 -4.83 -17.00
N ALA A 162 -8.88 -4.78 -16.30
CA ALA A 162 -10.13 -5.37 -16.78
C ALA A 162 -10.65 -4.68 -18.05
N ALA A 163 -10.48 -3.36 -18.14
CA ALA A 163 -10.83 -2.59 -19.34
C ALA A 163 -9.86 -2.86 -20.50
N LEU A 164 -8.55 -2.94 -20.24
CA LEU A 164 -7.54 -3.26 -21.25
C LEU A 164 -7.69 -4.67 -21.83
N LEU A 165 -8.17 -5.63 -21.01
CA LEU A 165 -8.44 -7.00 -21.42
C LEU A 165 -9.87 -7.19 -21.96
N GLU A 166 -10.64 -6.11 -22.10
CA GLU A 166 -12.03 -6.11 -22.59
C GLU A 166 -12.91 -7.18 -21.92
N LEU A 167 -12.74 -7.38 -20.61
CA LEU A 167 -13.47 -8.41 -19.89
C LEU A 167 -14.98 -8.12 -19.92
N PRO A 168 -15.84 -9.14 -20.15
CA PRO A 168 -17.28 -8.96 -20.19
C PRO A 168 -17.86 -8.50 -18.83
N ASP A 169 -17.20 -8.87 -17.74
CA ASP A 169 -17.52 -8.39 -16.38
C ASP A 169 -16.32 -7.60 -15.82
N ARG A 170 -16.52 -6.30 -15.62
CA ARG A 170 -15.51 -5.38 -15.04
C ARG A 170 -15.09 -5.79 -13.62
N ASN A 171 -15.91 -6.53 -12.89
CA ASN A 171 -15.63 -6.99 -11.54
C ASN A 171 -15.12 -8.43 -11.49
N ALA A 172 -14.91 -9.09 -12.63
CA ALA A 172 -14.41 -10.47 -12.68
C ALA A 172 -13.07 -10.62 -11.96
N VAL A 173 -12.16 -9.66 -12.13
CA VAL A 173 -10.85 -9.62 -11.47
C VAL A 173 -11.02 -9.63 -9.95
N ILE A 174 -11.91 -8.79 -9.42
CA ILE A 174 -12.18 -8.68 -7.98
C ILE A 174 -12.75 -10.00 -7.45
N LYS A 175 -13.72 -10.59 -8.14
CA LYS A 175 -14.34 -11.87 -7.71
C LYS A 175 -13.32 -12.98 -7.56
N VAL A 176 -12.34 -13.04 -8.47
CA VAL A 176 -11.25 -14.03 -8.41
C VAL A 176 -10.21 -13.69 -7.33
N GLN A 177 -9.98 -12.40 -7.08
CA GLN A 177 -8.99 -11.95 -6.10
C GLN A 177 -9.49 -11.94 -4.66
N VAL A 178 -10.79 -11.79 -4.41
CA VAL A 178 -11.37 -11.72 -3.07
C VAL A 178 -10.96 -12.90 -2.18
N PRO A 179 -11.04 -14.18 -2.61
CA PRO A 179 -10.58 -15.31 -1.81
C PRO A 179 -9.12 -15.16 -1.37
N THR A 180 -8.24 -14.77 -2.30
CA THR A 180 -6.81 -14.54 -2.04
C THR A 180 -6.60 -13.36 -1.09
N GLY A 181 -7.31 -12.25 -1.29
CA GLY A 181 -7.25 -11.07 -0.44
C GLY A 181 -7.67 -11.35 1.00
N VAL A 182 -8.76 -12.11 1.19
CA VAL A 182 -9.22 -12.51 2.52
C VAL A 182 -8.22 -13.45 3.20
N LEU A 183 -7.72 -14.47 2.49
CA LEU A 183 -6.73 -15.40 3.02
C LEU A 183 -5.45 -14.69 3.44
N LEU A 184 -4.91 -13.80 2.58
CA LEU A 184 -3.72 -13.03 2.89
C LEU A 184 -3.96 -12.05 4.05
N LEU A 185 -5.13 -11.43 4.13
CA LEU A 185 -5.46 -10.56 5.27
C LEU A 185 -5.47 -11.35 6.57
N THR A 186 -6.08 -12.55 6.58
CA THR A 186 -6.05 -13.44 7.75
C THR A 186 -4.62 -13.80 8.14
N VAL A 187 -3.78 -14.21 7.18
CA VAL A 187 -2.37 -14.50 7.43
C VAL A 187 -1.64 -13.27 7.98
N ASN A 188 -1.89 -12.08 7.43
CA ASN A 188 -1.29 -10.84 7.88
C ASN A 188 -1.67 -10.51 9.34
N VAL A 189 -2.92 -10.76 9.76
CA VAL A 189 -3.32 -10.60 11.18
C VAL A 189 -2.46 -11.47 12.09
N PHE A 190 -2.25 -12.74 11.73
CA PHE A 190 -1.40 -13.65 12.51
C PHE A 190 0.08 -13.25 12.47
N LEU A 191 0.62 -12.91 11.30
CA LEU A 191 2.00 -12.44 11.16
C LEU A 191 2.25 -11.18 11.97
N LEU A 192 1.29 -10.25 11.96
CA LEU A 192 1.35 -9.03 12.76
C LEU A 192 1.42 -9.39 14.25
N TYR A 193 0.57 -10.29 14.72
CA TYR A 193 0.59 -10.73 16.12
C TYR A 193 1.90 -11.41 16.53
N PHE A 194 2.44 -12.32 15.71
CA PHE A 194 3.66 -13.05 16.07
C PHE A 194 4.93 -12.22 15.94
N LEU A 195 5.07 -11.43 14.87
CA LEU A 195 6.32 -10.72 14.54
C LEU A 195 6.45 -9.36 15.21
N MET A 196 5.36 -8.74 15.62
CA MET A 196 5.38 -7.36 16.15
C MET A 196 5.93 -7.27 17.57
N PHE A 197 5.78 -8.32 18.36
CA PHE A 197 6.17 -8.36 19.77
C PHE A 197 7.39 -9.26 20.02
N LEU A 198 8.12 -9.58 18.94
CA LEU A 198 9.37 -10.34 18.94
C LEU A 198 10.57 -9.43 19.24
#